data_AF-A0A1I4UV86-F1
#
_entry.id   AF-A0A1I4UV86-F1
#
_cell.length_a   1.000
_cell.length_b   1.000
_cell.length_c   1.000
_cell.angle_alpha   90.00
_cell.angle_beta   90.00
_cell.angle_gamma   90.00
#
_symmetry.space_group_name_H-M   'P 1'
#
loop_
_entity.id
_entity.type
_entity.pdbx_description
1 polymer ?
#
loop_
_entity_poly.entity_id
_entity_poly.type
_entity_poly.pdbx_seq_one_letter_code
_entity_poly.pdbx_strand_id
1 'polypeptide(L)' 'QFSSGIVEGFNTKAKLITRKAYGFRTFHATEIALYHALGELPVFKTTHEFF' A
#
# COMPACT_ATOMS: atom_id res chain seq x y z
N GLN A 1 -0.67 4.56 -29.44
CA GLN A 1 -1.63 4.06 -28.43
C GLN A 1 -0.84 3.82 -27.15
N PHE A 2 -1.20 4.46 -26.04
CA PHE A 2 -0.48 4.27 -24.77
C PHE A 2 -1.00 3.01 -24.06
N SER A 3 -0.10 2.24 -23.47
CA SER A 3 -0.46 1.09 -22.64
C SER A 3 -0.97 1.60 -21.29
N SER A 4 -2.25 1.34 -20.99
CA SER A 4 -2.89 1.65 -19.70
C SER A 4 -2.50 0.68 -18.59
N GLY A 5 -1.79 -0.42 -18.91
CA GLY A 5 -1.53 -1.52 -17.98
C GLY A 5 -0.79 -1.09 -16.70
N ILE A 6 0.09 -0.10 -16.78
CA ILE A 6 0.78 0.44 -15.60
C ILE A 6 -0.23 1.13 -14.66
N VAL A 7 -1.10 1.97 -15.21
CA VAL A 7 -2.12 2.72 -14.44
C VAL A 7 -3.14 1.77 -13.81
N GLU A 8 -3.55 0.74 -14.56
CA GLU A 8 -4.46 -0.30 -14.07
C GLU A 8 -3.83 -1.12 -12.94
N GLY A 9 -2.54 -1.45 -13.05
CA GLY A 9 -1.77 -2.10 -11.98
C GLY A 9 -1.73 -1.26 -10.71
N PHE A 10 -1.44 0.04 -10.84
CA PHE A 10 -1.45 0.98 -9.71
C PHE A 10 -2.84 1.11 -9.07
N ASN A 11 -3.90 1.24 -9.87
CA ASN A 11 -5.27 1.31 -9.37
C ASN A 11 -5.69 0.04 -8.61
N THR A 12 -5.28 -1.12 -9.11
CA THR A 12 -5.56 -2.41 -8.45
C THR A 12 -4.82 -2.50 -7.12
N LYS A 13 -3.55 -2.08 -7.08
CA LYS A 13 -2.73 -2.06 -5.86
C LYS A 13 -3.32 -1.12 -4.81
N ALA A 14 -3.70 0.10 -5.19
CA ALA A 14 -4.35 1.06 -4.30
C ALA A 14 -5.65 0.50 -3.69
N LYS A 15 -6.54 -0.09 -4.52
CA LYS A 15 -7.79 -0.71 -4.05
C LYS A 15 -7.55 -1.82 -3.02
N LEU A 16 -6.54 -2.66 -3.24
CA LEU A 16 -6.20 -3.75 -2.33
C LEU A 16 -5.69 -3.22 -0.97
N ILE A 17 -4.81 -2.21 -0.99
CA ILE A 17 -4.25 -1.61 0.22
C ILE A 17 -5.36 -0.97 1.05
N THR A 18 -6.22 -0.16 0.43
CA THR A 18 -7.36 0.47 1.12
C THR A 18 -8.26 -0.56 1.79
N ARG A 19 -8.50 -1.70 1.13
CA ARG A 19 -9.28 -2.80 1.73
C ARG A 19 -8.59 -3.44 2.93
N LYS A 20 -7.27 -3.66 2.86
CA LYS A 20 -6.48 -4.19 3.98
C LYS A 20 -6.42 -3.20 5.15
N ALA A 21 -6.29 -1.91 4.85
CA ALA A 21 -6.19 -0.84 5.85
C ALA A 21 -7.53 -0.54 6.56
N TYR A 22 -8.65 -1.02 6.02
CA TYR A 22 -9.98 -0.85 6.63
C TYR A 22 -10.03 -1.32 8.10
N GLY A 23 -9.24 -2.33 8.48
CA GLY A 23 -9.12 -2.82 9.85
C GLY A 23 -8.58 -1.78 10.86
N PHE A 24 -7.87 -0.75 10.40
CA PHE A 24 -7.32 0.31 11.25
C PHE A 24 -8.30 1.45 11.54
N ARG A 25 -9.48 1.47 10.90
CA ARG A 25 -10.63 2.34 11.19
C ARG A 25 -10.36 3.85 11.17
N THR A 26 -9.21 4.27 10.65
CA THR A 26 -8.83 5.68 10.52
C THR A 26 -8.32 5.94 9.10
N PHE A 27 -8.64 7.12 8.58
CA PHE A 27 -8.13 7.54 7.27
C PHE A 27 -6.61 7.66 7.27
N HIS A 28 -6.04 8.18 8.37
CA HIS A 28 -4.60 8.33 8.53
C HIS A 28 -3.82 7.02 8.40
N ALA A 29 -4.32 5.92 8.98
CA ALA A 29 -3.69 4.61 8.81
C ALA A 29 -3.76 4.11 7.36
N THR A 30 -4.82 4.47 6.63
CA THR A 30 -4.96 4.15 5.20
C THR A 30 -3.94 4.93 4.36
N GLU A 31 -3.73 6.22 4.66
CA GLU A 31 -2.69 7.03 4.01
C GLU A 31 -1.30 6.44 4.25
N ILE A 32 -0.95 6.11 5.50
CA ILE A 32 0.33 5.48 5.85
C ILE A 32 0.53 4.17 5.08
N ALA A 33 -0.49 3.31 5.04
CA ALA A 33 -0.42 2.04 4.31
C ALA A 33 -0.21 2.26 2.80
N LEU A 34 -0.88 3.25 2.20
CA LEU A 34 -0.70 3.64 0.81
C LEU A 34 0.72 4.14 0.56
N TYR A 35 1.25 5.00 1.43
CA TYR A 35 2.60 5.53 1.30
C TYR A 35 3.66 4.42 1.37
N HIS A 36 3.56 3.48 2.32
CA HIS A 36 4.51 2.36 2.40
C HIS A 36 4.44 1.45 1.17
N ALA A 37 3.25 1.15 0.67
CA ALA A 37 3.09 0.18 -0.41
C ALA A 37 3.28 0.77 -1.81
N LEU A 38 3.05 2.07 -2.01
CA LEU A 38 3.27 2.75 -3.30
C LEU A 38 4.61 3.48 -3.36
N GLY A 39 5.07 4.04 -2.24
CA GLY A 39 6.25 4.89 -2.16
C GLY A 39 7.48 4.25 -1.50
N GLU A 40 7.43 2.95 -1.17
CA GLU A 40 8.55 2.19 -0.61
C GLU A 40 9.25 2.89 0.57
N LEU A 41 8.47 3.53 1.44
CA LEU A 41 9.03 4.22 2.60
C LEU A 41 9.79 3.23 3.50
N PRO A 42 10.95 3.65 4.03
CA PRO A 42 11.78 2.80 4.87
C PRO A 42 10.98 2.31 6.08
N VAL A 43 10.93 0.99 6.22
CA VAL A 43 10.37 0.32 7.39
C VAL A 43 11.49 0.13 8.40
N PHE A 44 11.16 0.25 9.69
CA PHE A 44 12.13 -0.03 10.74
C PHE A 44 12.63 -1.47 10.65
N LYS A 45 13.93 -1.70 10.87
CA LYS A 45 14.51 -3.05 10.96
C LYS A 45 14.01 -3.73 12.24
N THR A 46 13.02 -4.60 12.14
CA THR A 46 12.52 -5.36 13.29
C THR A 46 13.48 -6.49 13.64
N THR A 47 13.69 -6.72 14.94
CA THR A 47 14.54 -7.83 15.43
C THR A 47 13.90 -9.21 15.13
N HIS A 48 12.59 -9.24 14.88
CA HIS A 48 11.85 -10.46 14.57
C HIS A 48 11.18 -10.31 13.20
N GLU A 49 11.43 -11.29 12.33
CA GLU A 49 10.70 -11.49 11.07
C GLU A 49 9.96 -12.82 11.19
N PHE A 50 8.66 -12.83 10.89
CA PHE A 50 7.90 -14.07 10.75
C PHE A 50 7.94 -14.47 9.28
N PHE A 51 8.47 -15.66 9.01
CA PHE A 51 8.61 -16.25 7.66
C PHE A 51 7.27 -16.70 7.08
#